data_AF-A0A3R9QMH4-F1
#
_entry.id   AF-A0A3R9QMH4-F1
#
_cell.length_a   1.000
_cell.length_b   1.000
_cell.length_c   1.000
_cell.angle_alpha   90.00
_cell.angle_beta   90.00
_cell.angle_gamma   90.00
#
_symmetry.space_group_name_H-M   'P 1'
#
loop_
_entity.id
_entity.type
_entity.pdbx_description
1 polymer ?
#
loop_
_entity_poly.entity_id
_entity_poly.type
_entity_poly.pdbx_seq_one_letter_code
_entity_poly.pdbx_strand_id
1 'polypeptide(L)'
;MSTKRMRELESKLTLQQRKAALLLVEKELAPDSESFGKTNDDVAELVGCHVQAIYKWKRQNKAFIEYMNLTADDFLSSHRSEVYRHLMTAVRSGANGSPSIKAIDTFLKRFALLTERQVTEEAETTTGRENDDIQREIAELDSMLDEVQPDAENGGGDTDAEMDRRKSNE
;
A
#
# COMPACT_ATOMS: atom_id res chain seq x y z
N MET A 1 -13.25 -9.00 -3.80
CA MET A 1 -12.50 -7.89 -4.43
C MET A 1 -13.49 -6.83 -4.93
N SER A 2 -13.03 -5.60 -5.18
CA SER A 2 -13.90 -4.44 -5.46
C SER A 2 -14.72 -4.66 -6.75
N THR A 3 -15.93 -5.17 -6.57
CA THR A 3 -16.96 -5.40 -7.61
C THR A 3 -17.21 -4.13 -8.44
N LYS A 4 -16.97 -2.95 -7.84
CA LYS A 4 -17.01 -1.66 -8.52
C LYS A 4 -15.99 -1.56 -9.65
N ARG A 5 -14.73 -1.94 -9.41
CA ARG A 5 -13.67 -1.82 -10.44
C ARG A 5 -13.90 -2.79 -11.60
N MET A 6 -14.35 -4.00 -11.29
CA MET A 6 -14.71 -5.00 -12.30
C MET A 6 -15.83 -4.48 -13.22
N ARG A 7 -16.90 -3.91 -12.64
CA ARG A 7 -18.01 -3.30 -13.41
C ARG A 7 -17.57 -2.11 -14.28
N GLU A 8 -16.64 -1.29 -13.80
CA GLU A 8 -16.08 -0.19 -14.59
C GLU A 8 -15.34 -0.71 -15.82
N LEU A 9 -14.52 -1.75 -15.68
CA LEU A 9 -13.77 -2.35 -16.79
C LEU A 9 -14.70 -3.06 -17.77
N GLU A 10 -15.70 -3.77 -17.24
CA GLU A 10 -16.76 -4.36 -18.05
C GLU A 10 -17.40 -3.33 -18.97
N SER A 11 -17.76 -2.14 -18.48
CA SER A 11 -18.38 -1.09 -19.32
C SER A 11 -17.51 -0.64 -20.51
N LYS A 12 -16.18 -0.84 -20.43
CA LYS A 12 -15.20 -0.47 -21.46
C LYS A 12 -14.87 -1.63 -22.42
N LEU A 13 -15.36 -2.83 -22.13
CA LEU A 13 -15.06 -4.05 -22.88
C LEU A 13 -16.30 -4.60 -23.56
N THR A 14 -16.12 -5.10 -24.77
CA THR A 14 -17.18 -5.81 -25.50
C THR A 14 -17.45 -7.17 -24.85
N LEU A 15 -18.63 -7.73 -25.10
CA LEU A 15 -18.96 -9.08 -24.62
C LEU A 15 -17.98 -10.14 -25.13
N GLN A 16 -17.50 -9.99 -26.37
CA GLN A 16 -16.47 -10.85 -26.95
C GLN A 16 -15.15 -10.76 -26.17
N GLN A 17 -14.72 -9.55 -25.81
CA GLN A 17 -13.51 -9.34 -25.02
C GLN A 17 -13.64 -9.94 -23.61
N ARG A 18 -14.78 -9.79 -22.95
CA ARG A 18 -15.00 -10.40 -21.63
C ARG A 18 -14.95 -11.93 -21.69
N LYS A 19 -15.61 -12.52 -22.70
CA LYS A 19 -15.58 -13.98 -22.94
C LYS A 19 -14.15 -14.45 -23.24
N ALA A 20 -13.43 -13.74 -24.10
CA ALA A 20 -12.04 -14.06 -24.41
C ALA A 20 -11.14 -14.00 -23.17
N ALA A 21 -11.28 -12.97 -22.33
CA ALA A 21 -10.49 -12.83 -21.12
C ALA A 21 -10.71 -14.01 -20.15
N LEU A 22 -11.96 -14.46 -19.95
CA LEU A 22 -12.27 -15.62 -19.12
C LEU A 22 -11.59 -16.89 -19.66
N LEU A 23 -11.78 -17.19 -20.95
CA LEU A 23 -11.22 -18.38 -21.58
C LEU A 23 -9.69 -18.40 -21.56
N LEU A 24 -9.06 -17.23 -21.73
CA LEU A 24 -7.60 -17.12 -21.65
C LEU A 24 -7.08 -17.37 -20.24
N VAL A 25 -7.77 -16.87 -19.21
CA VAL A 25 -7.38 -17.10 -17.80
C VAL A 25 -7.56 -18.56 -17.42
N GLU A 26 -8.70 -19.16 -17.79
CA GLU A 26 -8.97 -20.58 -17.52
C GLU A 26 -7.94 -21.47 -18.20
N LYS A 27 -7.59 -21.19 -19.45
CA LYS A 27 -6.51 -21.88 -20.16
C LYS A 27 -5.15 -21.77 -19.45
N GLU A 28 -4.80 -20.58 -18.96
CA GLU A 28 -3.49 -20.35 -18.32
C GLU A 28 -3.41 -20.98 -16.91
N LEU A 29 -4.51 -21.01 -16.16
CA LEU A 29 -4.54 -21.49 -14.76
C LEU A 29 -5.05 -22.92 -14.59
N ALA A 30 -5.77 -23.46 -15.57
CA ALA A 30 -6.29 -24.83 -15.57
C ALA A 30 -6.00 -25.52 -16.93
N PRO A 31 -4.71 -25.78 -17.25
CA PRO A 31 -4.30 -26.33 -18.55
C PRO A 31 -4.82 -27.74 -18.84
N ASP A 32 -5.24 -28.47 -17.80
CA ASP A 32 -5.80 -29.82 -17.90
C ASP A 32 -7.30 -29.81 -18.26
N SER A 33 -7.94 -28.64 -18.35
CA SER A 33 -9.32 -28.53 -18.79
C SER A 33 -9.42 -28.73 -20.30
N GLU A 34 -10.18 -29.73 -20.74
CA GLU A 34 -10.48 -29.99 -22.15
C GLU A 34 -11.42 -28.93 -22.78
N SER A 35 -11.96 -28.00 -21.98
CA SER A 35 -13.10 -27.17 -22.39
C SER A 35 -12.75 -25.94 -23.24
N PHE A 36 -11.48 -25.54 -23.35
CA PHE A 36 -11.13 -24.17 -23.81
C PHE A 36 -10.17 -24.09 -25.00
N GLY A 37 -9.78 -25.24 -25.56
CA GLY A 37 -8.73 -25.31 -26.58
C GLY A 37 -7.34 -25.01 -26.02
N LYS A 38 -6.31 -25.59 -26.63
CA LYS A 38 -4.92 -25.48 -26.15
C LYS A 38 -4.23 -24.22 -26.67
N THR A 39 -4.71 -23.65 -27.76
CA THR A 39 -4.04 -22.56 -28.49
C THR A 39 -4.79 -21.22 -28.37
N ASN A 40 -4.21 -20.13 -28.85
CA ASN A 40 -4.94 -18.85 -28.92
C ASN A 40 -5.91 -18.85 -30.10
N ASP A 41 -5.67 -19.71 -31.10
CA ASP A 41 -6.50 -19.85 -32.28
C ASP A 41 -7.83 -20.49 -31.89
N ASP A 42 -7.79 -21.52 -31.05
CA ASP A 42 -8.99 -22.17 -30.51
C ASP A 42 -9.85 -21.17 -29.72
N VAL A 43 -9.22 -20.33 -28.89
CA VAL A 43 -9.93 -19.28 -28.14
C VAL A 43 -10.54 -18.25 -29.10
N ALA A 44 -9.82 -17.89 -30.17
CA ALA A 44 -10.31 -16.95 -31.17
C ALA A 44 -11.55 -17.50 -31.89
N GLU A 45 -11.52 -18.79 -32.24
CA GLU A 45 -12.63 -19.52 -32.85
C GLU A 45 -13.86 -19.56 -31.92
N LEU A 46 -13.68 -19.94 -30.65
CA LEU A 46 -14.75 -20.00 -29.66
C LEU A 46 -15.41 -18.64 -29.34
N VAL A 47 -14.65 -17.55 -29.51
CA VAL A 47 -15.13 -16.18 -29.31
C VAL A 47 -15.72 -15.59 -30.60
N GLY A 48 -15.38 -16.16 -31.76
CA GLY A 48 -15.77 -15.65 -33.07
C GLY A 48 -15.00 -14.38 -33.45
N CYS A 49 -13.68 -14.37 -33.23
CA CYS A 49 -12.80 -13.26 -33.59
C CYS A 49 -11.53 -13.75 -34.30
N HIS A 50 -10.81 -12.83 -34.95
CA HIS A 50 -9.52 -13.17 -35.54
C HIS A 50 -8.44 -13.25 -34.45
N VAL A 51 -7.50 -14.18 -34.57
CA VAL A 51 -6.41 -14.40 -33.60
C VAL A 51 -5.62 -13.11 -33.31
N GLN A 52 -5.37 -12.30 -34.34
CA GLN A 52 -4.69 -11.00 -34.19
C GLN A 52 -5.43 -10.04 -33.25
N ALA A 53 -6.76 -10.15 -33.13
CA ALA A 53 -7.53 -9.35 -32.18
C ALA A 53 -7.13 -9.70 -30.73
N ILE A 54 -6.98 -10.98 -30.41
CA ILE A 54 -6.50 -11.44 -29.09
C ILE A 54 -5.11 -10.87 -28.81
N TYR A 55 -4.17 -10.99 -29.75
CA TYR A 55 -2.82 -10.44 -29.60
C TYR A 55 -2.85 -8.91 -29.38
N LYS A 56 -3.70 -8.19 -30.12
CA LYS A 56 -3.88 -6.74 -29.97
C LYS A 56 -4.45 -6.40 -28.60
N TRP A 57 -5.45 -7.13 -28.12
CA TRP A 57 -6.05 -6.88 -26.81
C TRP A 57 -5.06 -7.11 -25.66
N LYS A 58 -4.32 -8.24 -25.68
CA LYS A 58 -3.30 -8.55 -24.66
C LYS A 58 -2.15 -7.53 -24.59
N ARG A 59 -1.87 -6.80 -25.68
CA ARG A 59 -0.73 -5.86 -25.74
C ARG A 59 -1.11 -4.39 -25.64
N GLN A 60 -2.25 -4.00 -26.22
CA GLN A 60 -2.59 -2.59 -26.42
C GLN A 60 -3.81 -2.13 -25.62
N ASN A 61 -4.72 -3.04 -25.28
CA ASN A 61 -5.94 -2.69 -24.56
C ASN A 61 -5.73 -2.81 -23.04
N LYS A 62 -5.38 -1.68 -22.39
CA LYS A 62 -5.16 -1.63 -20.94
C LYS A 62 -6.37 -2.11 -20.13
N ALA A 63 -7.59 -1.78 -20.55
CA ALA A 63 -8.80 -2.23 -19.86
C ALA A 63 -8.97 -3.75 -19.93
N PHE A 64 -8.59 -4.36 -21.06
CA PHE A 64 -8.62 -5.81 -21.23
C PHE A 64 -7.59 -6.50 -20.35
N ILE A 65 -6.35 -5.98 -20.33
CA ILE A 65 -5.27 -6.53 -19.50
C ILE A 65 -5.64 -6.45 -18.02
N GLU A 66 -6.14 -5.30 -17.56
CA GLU A 66 -6.55 -5.12 -16.17
C GLU A 66 -7.71 -6.04 -15.79
N TYR A 67 -8.71 -6.19 -16.67
CA TYR A 67 -9.82 -7.11 -16.45
C TYR A 67 -9.34 -8.56 -16.34
N MET A 68 -8.44 -8.98 -17.25
CA MET A 68 -7.85 -10.31 -17.24
C MET A 68 -7.08 -10.60 -15.94
N ASN A 69 -6.31 -9.63 -15.44
CA ASN A 69 -5.60 -9.79 -14.16
C ASN A 69 -6.56 -9.95 -12.99
N LEU A 70 -7.63 -9.15 -12.92
CA LEU A 70 -8.63 -9.29 -11.86
C LEU A 70 -9.37 -10.63 -11.95
N THR A 71 -9.70 -11.09 -13.17
CA THR A 71 -10.28 -12.42 -13.37
C THR A 71 -9.31 -13.53 -12.95
N ALA A 72 -8.02 -13.39 -13.22
CA ALA A 72 -7.00 -14.34 -12.79
C ALA A 72 -6.86 -14.38 -11.26
N ASP A 73 -6.90 -13.22 -10.58
CA ASP A 73 -6.87 -13.14 -9.12
C ASP A 73 -8.08 -13.84 -8.50
N ASP A 74 -9.29 -13.60 -9.04
CA ASP A 74 -10.50 -14.26 -8.56
C ASP A 74 -10.45 -15.78 -8.81
N PHE A 75 -9.98 -16.22 -9.98
CA PHE A 75 -9.82 -17.64 -10.30
C PHE A 75 -8.80 -18.31 -9.38
N LEU A 76 -7.64 -17.68 -9.14
CA LEU A 76 -6.62 -18.18 -8.21
C LEU A 76 -7.16 -18.25 -6.77
N SER A 77 -7.98 -17.27 -6.37
CA SER A 77 -8.62 -17.26 -5.04
C SER A 77 -9.54 -18.46 -4.82
N SER A 78 -10.16 -19.00 -5.88
CA SER A 78 -10.99 -20.20 -5.79
C SER A 78 -10.19 -21.47 -5.46
N HIS A 79 -8.91 -21.52 -5.82
CA HIS A 79 -8.00 -22.63 -5.55
C HIS A 79 -7.40 -22.60 -4.14
N ARG A 80 -7.84 -21.67 -3.29
CA ARG A 80 -7.29 -21.49 -1.93
C ARG A 80 -7.42 -22.75 -1.07
N SER A 81 -8.51 -23.50 -1.19
CA SER A 81 -8.70 -24.77 -0.47
C SER A 81 -7.69 -25.84 -0.91
N GLU A 82 -7.39 -25.92 -2.20
CA GLU A 82 -6.39 -26.82 -2.77
C GLU A 82 -4.98 -26.44 -2.31
N VAL A 83 -4.62 -25.15 -2.33
CA VAL A 83 -3.35 -24.66 -1.79
C VAL A 83 -3.21 -25.05 -0.32
N TYR A 84 -4.27 -24.91 0.48
CA TYR A 84 -4.25 -25.33 1.89
C TYR A 84 -4.10 -26.84 2.05
N ARG A 85 -4.72 -27.65 1.18
CA ARG A 85 -4.51 -29.10 1.16
C ARG A 85 -3.04 -29.43 0.92
N HIS A 86 -2.40 -28.82 -0.09
CA HIS A 86 -0.98 -29.04 -0.39
C HIS A 86 -0.06 -28.56 0.75
N LEU A 87 -0.37 -27.40 1.35
CA LEU A 87 0.36 -26.90 2.51
C LEU A 87 0.30 -27.90 3.67
N MET A 88 -0.88 -28.42 3.99
CA MET A 88 -1.05 -29.38 5.08
C MET A 88 -0.36 -30.72 4.78
N THR A 89 -0.35 -31.17 3.53
CA THR A 89 0.44 -32.34 3.12
C THR A 89 1.94 -32.09 3.32
N ALA A 90 2.44 -30.91 2.95
CA ALA A 90 3.83 -30.53 3.16
C ALA A 90 4.21 -30.44 4.65
N VAL A 91 3.30 -29.99 5.50
CA VAL A 91 3.47 -29.96 6.97
C VAL A 91 3.54 -31.37 7.55
N ARG A 92 2.71 -32.31 7.08
CA ARG A 92 2.68 -33.68 7.65
C ARG A 92 3.78 -34.58 7.15
N SER A 93 4.03 -34.58 5.84
CA SER A 93 4.81 -35.64 5.19
C SER A 93 5.84 -35.11 4.19
N GLY A 94 5.79 -33.82 3.81
CA GLY A 94 6.74 -33.20 2.89
C GLY A 94 6.98 -33.97 1.59
N ALA A 95 8.08 -33.67 0.90
CA ALA A 95 8.46 -34.37 -0.33
C ALA A 95 9.19 -35.70 -0.06
N ASN A 96 9.92 -35.80 1.05
CA ASN A 96 10.79 -36.93 1.39
C ASN A 96 10.25 -37.76 2.56
N GLY A 97 8.94 -37.71 2.83
CA GLY A 97 8.32 -38.35 4.00
C GLY A 97 8.55 -37.61 5.33
N SER A 98 9.27 -36.49 5.33
CA SER A 98 9.53 -35.65 6.50
C SER A 98 8.80 -34.30 6.43
N PRO A 99 8.26 -33.80 7.55
CA PRO A 99 7.67 -32.46 7.65
C PRO A 99 8.56 -31.35 7.09
N SER A 100 7.98 -30.45 6.29
CA SER A 100 8.69 -29.26 5.80
C SER A 100 8.65 -28.13 6.82
N ILE A 101 9.81 -27.73 7.35
CA ILE A 101 9.95 -26.59 8.28
C ILE A 101 9.41 -25.30 7.65
N LYS A 102 9.66 -25.07 6.36
CA LYS A 102 9.16 -23.89 5.64
C LYS A 102 7.63 -23.88 5.53
N ALA A 103 7.01 -25.05 5.36
CA ALA A 103 5.55 -25.17 5.34
C ALA A 103 4.96 -24.86 6.73
N ILE A 104 5.60 -25.35 7.79
CA ILE A 104 5.22 -25.04 9.19
C ILE A 104 5.35 -23.53 9.46
N ASP A 105 6.49 -22.93 9.12
CA ASP A 105 6.71 -21.48 9.24
C ASP A 105 5.64 -20.67 8.49
N THR A 106 5.35 -21.04 7.24
CA THR A 106 4.32 -20.39 6.42
C THR A 106 2.92 -20.52 7.05
N PHE A 107 2.60 -21.69 7.60
CA PHE A 107 1.33 -21.92 8.30
C PHE A 107 1.23 -21.02 9.55
N LEU A 108 2.27 -20.95 10.38
CA LEU A 108 2.29 -20.11 11.58
C LEU A 108 2.22 -18.62 11.24
N LYS A 109 2.91 -18.18 10.18
CA LYS A 109 2.81 -16.81 9.64
C LYS A 109 1.40 -16.46 9.21
N ARG A 110 0.68 -17.38 8.55
CA ARG A 110 -0.69 -17.15 8.09
C ARG A 110 -1.65 -16.84 9.25
N PHE A 111 -1.44 -17.45 10.42
CA PHE A 111 -2.22 -17.21 11.63
C PHE A 111 -1.61 -16.18 12.57
N ALA A 112 -0.55 -15.48 12.15
CA ALA A 112 0.17 -14.48 12.94
C ALA A 112 0.65 -15.01 14.31
N LEU A 113 1.07 -16.27 14.36
CA LEU A 113 1.54 -16.93 15.59
C LEU A 113 3.05 -16.71 15.86
N LEU A 114 3.77 -16.15 14.89
CA LEU A 114 5.20 -15.85 15.03
C LEU A 114 5.37 -14.40 15.49
N THR A 115 6.20 -14.21 16.53
CA THR A 115 6.62 -12.88 16.97
C THR A 115 8.05 -12.65 16.52
N GLU A 116 8.30 -11.56 15.80
CA GLU A 116 9.65 -11.12 15.45
C GLU A 116 10.10 -10.09 16.48
N ARG A 117 11.15 -10.41 17.25
CA ARG A 117 11.78 -9.48 18.18
C ARG A 117 12.92 -8.77 17.45
N GLN A 118 12.73 -7.50 17.14
CA GLN A 118 13.81 -6.62 16.70
C GLN A 118 14.34 -5.86 17.91
N VAL A 119 15.62 -6.03 18.21
CA VAL A 119 16.34 -5.19 19.18
C VAL A 119 17.04 -4.13 18.35
N THR A 120 16.47 -2.93 18.33
CA THR A 120 17.12 -1.77 17.73
C THR A 120 18.01 -1.18 18.81
N GLU A 121 19.31 -1.30 18.64
CA GLU A 121 20.27 -0.52 19.43
C GLU A 121 20.20 0.91 18.91
N GLU A 122 19.68 1.82 19.73
CA GLU A 122 19.93 3.25 19.52
C GLU A 122 21.42 3.44 19.75
N ALA A 123 22.17 3.63 18.66
CA ALA A 123 23.45 4.30 18.77
C ALA A 123 23.12 5.70 19.28
N GLU A 124 23.14 5.88 20.60
CA GLU A 124 23.31 7.19 21.19
C GLU A 124 24.48 7.82 20.45
N THR A 125 24.19 8.75 19.56
CA THR A 125 25.21 9.69 19.14
C THR A 125 25.55 10.40 20.43
N THR A 126 26.64 9.99 21.06
CA THR A 126 27.19 10.58 22.28
C THR A 126 27.72 11.97 21.93
N THR A 127 26.81 12.85 21.55
CA THR A 127 26.88 14.27 21.80
C THR A 127 25.74 14.54 22.76
N GLY A 128 25.86 14.00 23.97
CA GLY A 128 25.28 14.70 25.12
C GLY A 128 25.92 16.08 25.09
N ARG A 129 25.22 17.05 24.51
CA ARG A 129 25.59 18.45 24.68
C ARG A 129 25.53 18.67 26.18
N GLU A 130 26.68 18.84 26.81
CA GLU A 130 26.74 19.17 28.22
C GLU A 130 25.94 20.47 28.40
N ASN A 131 25.31 20.66 29.57
CA ASN A 131 24.45 21.82 29.80
C ASN A 131 25.13 23.15 29.41
N ASP A 132 26.45 23.22 29.51
CA ASP A 132 27.26 24.39 29.13
C ASP A 132 27.23 24.71 27.63
N ASP A 133 27.19 23.70 26.75
CA ASP A 133 27.09 23.91 25.30
C ASP A 133 25.71 24.45 24.93
N ILE A 134 24.67 23.97 25.61
CA ILE A 134 23.29 24.44 25.44
C ILE A 134 23.17 25.88 25.94
N GLN A 135 23.77 26.20 27.09
CA GLN A 135 23.76 27.57 27.64
C GLN A 135 24.50 28.56 26.74
N ARG A 136 25.60 28.15 26.11
CA ARG A 136 26.32 28.98 25.16
C ARG A 136 25.50 29.26 23.90
N GLU A 137 24.83 28.23 23.35
CA GLU A 137 23.94 28.36 22.20
C GLU A 137 22.74 29.28 22.53
N ILE A 138 22.16 29.18 23.72
CA ILE A 138 21.08 30.08 24.19
C ILE A 138 21.56 31.53 24.27
N ALA A 139 22.72 31.78 24.89
CA ALA A 139 23.26 33.13 25.03
C ALA A 139 23.59 33.79 23.68
N GLU A 140 24.07 33.01 22.71
CA GLU A 140 24.34 33.48 21.36
C GLU A 140 23.03 33.84 20.62
N LEU A 141 21.98 33.01 20.78
CA LEU A 141 20.66 33.28 20.20
C LEU A 141 19.99 34.53 20.82
N ASP A 142 20.12 34.75 22.12
CA ASP A 142 19.59 35.96 22.78
C ASP A 142 20.30 37.23 22.27
N SER A 143 21.61 37.18 22.09
CA SER A 143 22.37 38.30 21.49
C SER A 143 21.90 38.63 20.07
N MET A 144 21.57 37.61 19.27
CA MET A 144 21.06 37.81 17.92
C MET A 144 19.64 38.39 17.90
N LEU A 145 18.81 38.07 18.90
CA LEU A 145 17.47 38.63 19.04
C LEU A 145 17.51 40.11 19.44
N ASP A 146 18.42 40.49 20.33
CA ASP A 146 18.63 41.88 20.74
C ASP A 146 19.15 42.75 19.57
N GLU A 147 20.00 42.20 18.69
CA GLU A 147 20.47 42.90 17.49
C GLU A 147 19.39 43.06 16.40
N VAL A 148 18.38 42.18 16.38
CA VAL A 148 17.28 42.22 15.40
C VAL A 148 16.11 43.11 15.85
N GLN A 149 16.15 43.65 17.07
CA GLN A 149 15.12 44.55 17.58
C GLN A 149 15.54 46.05 17.61
N PRO A 150 15.78 46.72 16.46
CA PRO A 150 15.73 48.18 16.41
C PRO A 150 14.31 48.64 16.05
N ASP A 151 13.68 49.33 16.98
CA ASP A 151 12.71 50.41 16.79
C ASP A 151 11.61 50.23 15.72
N ALA A 152 10.46 49.72 16.15
CA ALA A 152 9.16 50.03 15.55
C ALA A 152 8.30 50.83 16.54
N GLU A 153 8.52 52.15 16.52
CA GLU A 153 7.60 53.27 16.74
C GLU A 153 6.34 53.10 17.64
N ASN A 154 6.35 53.86 18.75
CA ASN A 154 5.43 54.97 19.05
C ASN A 154 3.91 54.81 18.82
N GLY A 155 3.12 54.88 19.90
CA GLY A 155 1.69 55.17 19.82
C GLY A 155 0.95 55.21 21.16
N GLY A 156 0.74 56.43 21.70
CA GLY A 156 -0.37 56.94 22.57
C GLY A 156 -0.99 56.04 23.64
N GLY A 157 -1.17 56.44 24.90
CA GLY A 157 -1.67 57.71 25.43
C GLY A 157 -2.73 57.38 26.50
N ASP A 158 -2.83 58.23 27.54
CA ASP A 158 -3.88 58.24 28.59
C ASP A 158 -3.90 57.03 29.55
N THR A 159 -3.95 57.13 30.89
CA THR A 159 -4.45 58.14 31.82
C THR A 159 -3.75 57.98 33.17
N ASP A 160 -3.10 59.01 33.72
CA ASP A 160 -2.75 59.05 35.15
C ASP A 160 -2.76 60.50 35.69
N ALA A 161 -3.79 61.24 35.26
CA ALA A 161 -4.06 62.61 35.69
C ALA A 161 -5.41 62.70 36.41
N GLU A 162 -5.65 61.90 37.45
CA GLU A 162 -6.81 62.14 38.34
C GLU A 162 -6.59 61.65 39.78
N MET A 163 -5.50 62.07 40.44
CA MET A 163 -5.34 61.83 41.88
C MET A 163 -4.82 63.00 42.71
N ASP A 164 -4.96 64.25 42.24
CA ASP A 164 -4.51 65.39 43.06
C ASP A 164 -5.34 66.69 42.96
N ARG A 165 -6.67 66.59 42.77
CA ARG A 165 -7.59 67.75 42.87
C ARG A 165 -8.91 67.48 43.60
N ARG A 166 -8.89 66.77 44.72
CA ARG A 166 -10.01 66.78 45.69
C ARG A 166 -9.58 67.00 47.14
N LYS A 167 -8.55 67.83 47.33
CA LYS A 167 -8.46 68.70 48.50
C LYS A 167 -8.68 70.13 48.02
N SER A 168 -9.93 70.57 47.97
CA SER A 168 -10.40 71.96 48.17
C SER A 168 -11.84 72.10 47.65
N ASN A 169 -12.68 72.70 48.50
CA ASN A 169 -14.11 73.06 48.34
C ASN A 169 -15.09 71.88 48.49
N GLU A 170 -15.84 71.82 49.59
CA GLU A 170 -17.11 72.55 49.81
C GLU A 170 -18.18 72.21 48.78
#